data_AF-A0A7W7K2C1-F1
#
_entry.id   AF-A0A7W7K2C1-F1
#
_cell.length_a   1.000
_cell.length_b   1.000
_cell.length_c   1.000
_cell.angle_alpha   90.00
_cell.angle_beta   90.00
_cell.angle_gamma   90.00
#
_symmetry.space_group_name_H-M   'P 1'
#
loop_
_entity.id
_entity.type
_entity.pdbx_description
1 polymer ?
#
loop_
_entity_poly.entity_id
_entity_poly.type
_entity_poly.pdbx_seq_one_letter_code
_entity_poly.pdbx_strand_id
1 'polypeptide(L)'
;MSFPFTAFAPVAMVVGVLAVAGWVFITWLRIKHGYPLDGAWGQAVYPKNDDAAMERIKLLSQENAQLRAELGSIKDRLANVERIVTDSSHMLDREIESLRGQRN
;
A
#
# COMPACT_ATOMS: atom_id res chain seq x y z
N MET A 1 -53.00 -3.36 -42.42
CA MET A 1 -53.07 -2.56 -41.19
C MET A 1 -51.82 -1.72 -41.09
N SER A 2 -51.91 -0.40 -41.30
CA SER A 2 -50.80 0.52 -41.08
C SER A 2 -50.68 0.82 -39.58
N PHE A 3 -49.56 0.45 -38.95
CA PHE A 3 -49.29 0.81 -37.57
C PHE A 3 -49.11 2.34 -37.47
N PRO A 4 -49.82 3.04 -36.57
CA PRO A 4 -49.75 4.50 -36.45
C PRO A 4 -48.48 4.92 -35.69
N PHE A 5 -47.32 4.80 -36.34
CA PHE A 5 -46.01 5.16 -35.77
C PHE A 5 -45.96 6.60 -35.26
N THR A 6 -46.66 7.53 -35.91
CA THR A 6 -46.70 8.95 -35.52
C THR A 6 -47.38 9.19 -34.18
N ALA A 7 -48.37 8.37 -33.81
CA ALA A 7 -49.06 8.47 -32.52
C ALA A 7 -48.24 7.86 -31.37
N PHE A 8 -47.45 6.83 -31.65
CA PHE A 8 -46.65 6.12 -30.64
C PHE A 8 -45.23 6.66 -30.46
N ALA A 9 -44.67 7.33 -31.47
CA ALA A 9 -43.33 7.92 -31.43
C ALA A 9 -43.07 8.85 -30.21
N PRO A 10 -43.96 9.79 -29.85
CA PRO A 10 -43.70 10.66 -28.69
C PRO A 10 -43.72 9.88 -27.37
N VAL A 11 -44.61 8.90 -27.22
CA VAL A 11 -44.69 8.04 -26.03
C VAL A 11 -43.44 7.18 -25.90
N ALA A 12 -42.97 6.59 -27.01
CA ALA A 12 -41.75 5.79 -27.04
C ALA A 12 -40.51 6.62 -26.67
N MET A 13 -40.44 7.88 -27.10
CA MET A 13 -39.36 8.79 -26.72
C MET A 13 -39.35 9.07 -25.22
N VAL A 14 -40.50 9.41 -24.64
CA VAL A 14 -40.62 9.70 -23.21
C VAL A 14 -40.22 8.48 -22.37
N VAL A 15 -40.71 7.29 -22.73
CA VAL A 15 -40.36 6.04 -22.04
C VAL A 15 -38.87 5.73 -22.18
N GLY A 16 -38.28 5.94 -23.37
CA GLY A 16 -36.85 5.74 -23.59
C GLY A 16 -35.98 6.63 -22.70
N VAL A 17 -36.32 7.91 -22.59
CA VAL A 17 -35.60 8.86 -21.73
C VAL A 17 -35.75 8.48 -20.25
N LEU A 18 -36.95 8.12 -19.80
CA LEU A 18 -37.19 7.68 -18.42
C LEU A 18 -36.44 6.38 -18.09
N ALA A 19 -36.34 5.44 -19.03
CA ALA A 19 -35.59 4.21 -18.84
C ALA A 19 -34.09 4.47 -18.68
N VAL A 20 -33.51 5.34 -19.51
CA VAL A 20 -32.09 5.72 -19.40
C VAL A 20 -31.83 6.48 -18.11
N ALA A 21 -32.69 7.45 -17.76
CA ALA A 21 -32.56 8.21 -16.52
C ALA A 21 -32.67 7.29 -15.28
N GLY A 22 -33.59 6.33 -15.29
CA GLY A 22 -33.72 5.33 -14.23
C GLY A 22 -32.48 4.45 -14.10
N TRP A 23 -31.90 3.99 -15.22
CA TRP A 23 -30.68 3.19 -15.20
C TRP A 23 -29.48 3.97 -14.67
N VAL A 24 -29.30 5.23 -15.09
CA VAL A 24 -28.26 6.12 -14.57
C VAL A 24 -28.46 6.36 -13.08
N PHE A 25 -29.69 6.61 -12.64
CA PHE A 25 -30.02 6.84 -11.23
C PHE A 25 -29.70 5.63 -10.34
N ILE A 26 -30.08 4.42 -10.76
CA ILE A 26 -29.78 3.19 -10.02
C ILE A 26 -28.26 2.93 -10.00
N THR A 27 -27.58 3.15 -11.11
CA THR A 27 -26.11 2.99 -11.18
C THR A 27 -25.40 4.00 -10.27
N TRP A 28 -25.85 5.26 -10.27
CA TRP A 28 -25.36 6.30 -9.36
C TRP A 28 -25.60 5.91 -7.90
N LEU A 29 -26.76 5.36 -7.57
CA LEU A 29 -27.08 4.88 -6.22
C LEU A 29 -26.18 3.71 -5.81
N ARG A 30 -25.94 2.74 -6.71
CA ARG A 30 -25.03 1.60 -6.48
C ARG A 30 -23.60 2.08 -6.20
N ILE A 31 -23.10 3.04 -6.98
CA ILE A 31 -21.78 3.66 -6.78
C ILE A 31 -21.71 4.33 -5.41
N LYS A 32 -22.69 5.19 -5.08
CA LYS A 32 -22.71 5.95 -3.82
C LYS A 32 -22.79 5.06 -2.58
N HIS A 33 -23.47 3.91 -2.67
CA HIS A 33 -23.64 2.98 -1.56
C HIS A 33 -22.64 1.82 -1.57
N GLY A 34 -21.67 1.82 -2.48
CA GLY A 34 -20.60 0.82 -2.51
C GLY A 34 -21.06 -0.59 -2.90
N TYR A 35 -22.21 -0.73 -3.57
CA TYR A 35 -22.62 -2.01 -4.12
C TYR A 35 -21.69 -2.41 -5.26
N PRO A 36 -21.38 -3.71 -5.41
CA PRO A 36 -20.52 -4.17 -6.48
C PRO A 36 -21.12 -3.77 -7.82
N LEU A 37 -20.33 -3.09 -8.65
CA LEU A 37 -20.69 -2.87 -10.05
C LEU A 37 -20.40 -4.17 -10.79
N ASP A 38 -21.37 -4.63 -11.58
CA ASP A 38 -21.19 -5.79 -12.44
C ASP A 38 -20.19 -5.41 -13.53
N GLY A 39 -18.95 -5.88 -13.43
CA GLY A 39 -18.00 -5.78 -14.54
C GLY A 39 -18.50 -6.58 -15.74
N ALA A 40 -17.95 -6.31 -16.93
CA ALA A 40 -18.36 -6.95 -18.19
C ALA A 40 -18.31 -8.50 -18.19
N TRP A 41 -17.71 -9.12 -17.15
CA TRP A 41 -17.53 -10.56 -16.97
C TRP A 41 -17.84 -11.01 -15.52
N GLY A 42 -18.80 -10.39 -14.83
CA GLY A 42 -19.26 -10.85 -13.51
C GLY A 42 -18.26 -10.63 -12.36
N GLN A 43 -17.21 -9.84 -12.58
CA GLN A 43 -16.36 -9.38 -11.49
C GLN A 43 -17.02 -8.23 -10.75
N ALA A 44 -17.26 -8.42 -9.45
CA ALA A 44 -17.69 -7.38 -8.54
C ALA A 44 -16.58 -6.30 -8.42
N VAL A 45 -16.72 -5.21 -9.15
CA VAL A 45 -15.85 -4.03 -9.00
C VAL A 45 -16.39 -3.23 -7.83
N TYR A 46 -15.71 -3.35 -6.68
CA TYR A 46 -15.97 -2.46 -5.54
C TYR A 46 -15.30 -1.12 -5.81
N PRO A 47 -16.03 0.01 -5.75
CA PRO A 47 -15.40 1.32 -5.67
C PRO A 47 -14.66 1.39 -4.33
N LYS A 48 -13.36 1.09 -4.35
CA LYS A 48 -12.50 1.19 -3.18
C LYS A 48 -12.21 2.67 -2.94
N ASN A 49 -12.58 3.17 -1.78
CA ASN A 49 -12.08 4.45 -1.28
C ASN A 49 -10.59 4.26 -0.98
N ASP A 50 -9.74 4.53 -1.97
CA ASP A 50 -8.28 4.38 -1.90
C ASP A 50 -7.65 5.26 -0.82
N ASP A 51 -8.33 6.28 -0.31
CA ASP A 51 -7.79 7.24 0.66
C ASP A 51 -7.35 6.57 1.98
N ALA A 52 -8.17 5.68 2.54
CA ALA A 52 -7.83 4.99 3.79
C ALA A 52 -6.70 3.95 3.61
N ALA A 53 -6.63 3.32 2.44
CA ALA A 53 -5.55 2.40 2.10
C ALA A 53 -4.24 3.16 1.86
N MET A 54 -4.31 4.31 1.18
CA MET A 54 -3.18 5.18 0.90
C MET A 54 -2.61 5.79 2.18
N GLU A 55 -3.46 6.23 3.10
CA GLU A 55 -3.05 6.72 4.42
C GLU A 55 -2.33 5.63 5.22
N ARG A 56 -2.87 4.40 5.23
CA ARG A 56 -2.22 3.26 5.87
C ARG A 56 -0.87 2.91 5.24
N ILE A 57 -0.76 2.98 3.92
CA ILE A 57 0.51 2.76 3.20
C ILE A 57 1.53 3.84 3.59
N LYS A 58 1.09 5.10 3.72
CA LYS A 58 1.95 6.20 4.15
C LYS A 58 2.45 6.00 5.58
N LEU A 59 1.59 5.59 6.51
CA LEU A 59 1.96 5.29 7.90
C LEU A 59 2.96 4.12 7.96
N LEU A 60 2.70 3.02 7.24
CA LEU A 60 3.61 1.88 7.17
C LEU A 60 4.95 2.23 6.51
N SER A 61 4.97 3.13 5.54
CA SER A 61 6.21 3.61 4.92
C SER A 61 7.05 4.42 5.91
N GLN A 62 6.42 5.23 6.76
CA GLN A 62 7.09 5.99 7.82
C GLN A 62 7.68 5.05 8.89
N GLU A 63 6.91 4.05 9.34
CA GLU A 63 7.41 3.03 10.30
C GLU A 63 8.62 2.28 9.74
N ASN A 64 8.58 1.88 8.47
CA ASN A 64 9.72 1.22 7.83
C ASN A 64 10.96 2.11 7.74
N ALA A 65 10.79 3.41 7.52
CA ALA A 65 11.91 4.36 7.50
C ALA A 65 12.54 4.49 8.90
N GLN A 66 11.73 4.57 9.94
CA GLN A 66 12.19 4.60 11.34
C GLN A 66 12.93 3.32 11.72
N LEU A 67 12.35 2.14 11.45
CA LEU A 67 12.98 0.86 11.75
C LEU A 67 14.33 0.71 11.06
N ARG A 68 14.47 1.19 9.83
CA ARG A 68 15.75 1.19 9.10
C ARG A 68 16.79 2.10 9.76
N ALA A 69 16.38 3.26 10.26
CA ALA A 69 17.26 4.16 11.00
C ALA A 69 17.73 3.54 12.33
N GLU A 70 16.80 2.95 13.10
CA GLU A 70 17.12 2.24 14.35
C GLU A 70 18.07 1.07 14.10
N LEU A 71 17.81 0.24 13.08
CA LEU A 71 18.71 -0.83 12.67
C LEU A 71 20.09 -0.32 12.24
N GLY A 72 20.16 0.84 11.58
CA GLY A 72 21.44 1.49 11.24
C GLY A 72 22.24 1.83 12.50
N SER A 73 21.62 2.47 13.48
CA SER A 73 22.29 2.84 14.74
C SER A 73 22.80 1.63 15.52
N ILE A 74 22.07 0.51 15.49
CA ILE A 74 22.49 -0.73 16.13
C ILE A 74 23.70 -1.32 15.40
N LYS A 75 23.70 -1.31 14.06
CA LYS A 75 24.85 -1.77 13.26
C LYS A 75 26.12 -0.98 13.56
N ASP A 76 26.03 0.35 13.66
CA ASP A 76 27.19 1.19 13.98
C ASP A 76 27.77 0.86 15.36
N ARG A 77 26.90 0.60 16.34
CA ARG A 77 27.33 0.15 17.68
C ARG A 77 27.95 -1.23 17.64
N LEU A 78 27.39 -2.17 16.87
CA LEU A 78 27.97 -3.50 16.71
C LEU A 78 29.36 -3.43 16.07
N ALA A 79 29.55 -2.60 15.05
CA ALA A 79 30.86 -2.39 14.43
C ALA A 79 31.89 -1.82 15.44
N ASN A 80 31.46 -0.88 16.29
CA ASN A 80 32.32 -0.37 17.36
C ASN A 80 32.69 -1.46 18.39
N VAL A 81 31.75 -2.31 18.77
CA VAL A 81 31.99 -3.44 19.69
C VAL A 81 32.95 -4.44 19.04
N GLU A 82 32.74 -4.80 17.77
CA GLU A 82 33.62 -5.69 17.01
C GLU A 82 35.05 -5.15 16.98
N ARG A 83 35.22 -3.84 16.75
CA ARG A 83 36.53 -3.19 16.78
C ARG A 83 37.19 -3.28 18.15
N ILE A 84 36.46 -3.01 19.23
CA ILE A 84 37.01 -3.09 20.61
C ILE A 84 37.47 -4.50 20.93
N VAL A 85 36.63 -5.50 20.64
CA VAL A 85 36.94 -6.91 20.93
C VAL A 85 38.16 -7.38 20.13
N THR A 86 38.24 -7.00 18.85
CA THR A 86 39.34 -7.40 17.98
C THR A 86 40.66 -6.68 18.33
N ASP A 87 40.62 -5.35 18.45
CA ASP A 87 41.82 -4.55 18.74
C ASP A 87 42.39 -4.84 20.13
N SER A 88 41.54 -5.02 21.16
CA SER A 88 41.99 -5.30 22.53
C SER A 88 42.67 -6.66 22.67
N SER A 89 42.17 -7.70 21.97
CA SER A 89 42.77 -9.03 22.00
C SER A 89 44.19 -9.01 21.43
N HIS A 90 44.38 -8.35 20.28
CA HIS A 90 45.71 -8.22 19.68
C HIS A 90 46.67 -7.33 20.49
N MET A 91 46.17 -6.31 21.19
CA MET A 91 46.99 -5.50 22.11
C MET A 91 47.47 -6.32 23.30
N LEU A 92 46.58 -7.10 23.91
CA LEU A 92 46.90 -7.97 25.05
C LEU A 92 47.94 -9.03 24.68
N ASP A 93 47.78 -9.70 23.53
CA ASP A 93 48.73 -10.72 23.06
C ASP A 93 50.15 -10.13 22.88
N ARG A 94 50.24 -8.93 22.31
CA ARG A 94 51.52 -8.21 22.14
C ARG A 94 52.14 -7.82 23.48
N GLU A 95 51.32 -7.36 24.43
CA GLU A 95 51.78 -6.98 25.77
C GLU A 95 52.31 -8.21 26.53
N ILE A 96 51.60 -9.34 26.46
CA ILE A 96 52.03 -10.62 27.04
C ILE A 96 53.38 -11.06 26.46
N GLU A 97 53.57 -10.99 25.14
CA GLU A 97 54.82 -11.39 24.50
C GLU A 97 56.00 -10.48 24.91
N SER A 98 55.76 -9.17 25.03
CA SER A 98 56.78 -8.23 25.52
C SER A 98 57.23 -8.53 26.96
N LEU A 99 56.28 -8.89 27.84
CA LEU A 99 56.57 -9.26 29.22
C LEU A 99 57.31 -10.60 29.33
N ARG A 100 57.07 -11.54 28.39
CA ARG A 100 57.83 -12.79 28.30
C ARG A 100 59.27 -12.57 27.87
N GLY A 101 59.50 -11.75 26.83
CA GLY A 101 60.85 -11.47 26.33
C GLY A 101 61.76 -10.74 27.32
N GLN A 102 61.18 -9.95 28.23
CA GLN A 102 61.93 -9.18 29.23
C GLN A 102 62.30 -10.00 30.49
N ARG A 103 61.69 -11.18 30.67
CA ARG A 103 61.83 -12.01 31.87
C ARG A 103 62.78 -13.20 31.70
N ASN A 104 63.28 -13.42 30.48
CA ASN A 104 64.32 -14.38 30.12
C ASN A 104 65.61 -13.65 29.74
#